data_AF-A0A4Q2YDK2-F1
#
_entry.id   AF-A0A4Q2YDK2-F1
#
_cell.length_a   1.000
_cell.length_b   1.000
_cell.length_c   1.000
_cell.angle_alpha   90.00
_cell.angle_beta   90.00
_cell.angle_gamma   90.00
#
_symmetry.space_group_name_H-M   'P 1'
#
loop_
_entity.id
_entity.type
_entity.pdbx_description
1 polymer ?
#
loop_
_entity_poly.entity_id
_entity_poly.type
_entity_poly.pdbx_seq_one_letter_code
_entity_poly.pdbx_strand_id
1 'polypeptide(L)'
;MPEPNPPNRRLLAVRRGALGDFILTLPALQALRESRPGVEIQLLTLPAYGLFAKHFGFADGWRSLESAPAAALFQEGAEVAPDWRKWLAGFQ
;
A
#
# COMPACT_ATOMS: atom_id res chain seq x y z
N MET A 1 20.55 0.28 23.83
CA MET A 1 20.47 0.32 22.36
C MET A 1 19.10 -0.26 21.99
N PRO A 2 18.24 0.42 21.23
CA PRO A 2 16.99 -0.20 20.83
C PRO A 2 17.32 -1.36 19.90
N GLU A 3 16.77 -2.54 20.20
CA GLU A 3 16.95 -3.74 19.39
C GLU A 3 16.46 -3.53 17.95
N PRO A 4 17.04 -4.25 16.96
CA PRO A 4 16.53 -4.22 15.59
C PRO A 4 15.05 -4.60 15.59
N ASN A 5 14.20 -3.72 15.05
CA ASN A 5 12.76 -3.89 14.97
C ASN A 5 12.44 -5.30 14.42
N PRO A 6 11.56 -6.11 15.06
CA PRO A 6 11.11 -7.39 14.50
C PRO A 6 10.64 -7.19 13.06
N PRO A 7 10.66 -8.23 12.20
CA PRO A 7 10.36 -8.07 10.78
C PRO A 7 9.08 -7.26 10.62
N ASN A 8 9.23 -6.01 10.13
CA ASN A 8 8.14 -5.05 10.04
C ASN A 8 6.97 -5.79 9.41
N ARG A 9 5.87 -5.97 10.15
CA ARG A 9 4.65 -6.54 9.59
C ARG A 9 4.15 -5.50 8.58
N ARG A 10 4.16 -5.84 7.30
CA ARG A 10 3.74 -4.94 6.22
C ARG A 10 2.38 -5.39 5.73
N LEU A 11 1.43 -4.47 5.73
CA LEU A 11 0.09 -4.66 5.19
C LEU A 11 -0.03 -3.91 3.87
N LEU A 12 -0.51 -4.59 2.83
CA LEU A 12 -0.85 -3.96 1.56
C LEU A 12 -2.37 -3.79 1.46
N ALA A 13 -2.84 -2.55 1.42
CA ALA A 13 -4.21 -2.24 1.05
C ALA A 13 -4.28 -1.82 -0.42
N VAL A 14 -5.03 -2.58 -1.22
CA VAL A 14 -5.24 -2.30 -2.64
C VAL A 14 -6.56 -1.58 -2.79
N ARG A 15 -6.55 -0.34 -3.29
CA ARG A 15 -7.76 0.44 -3.53
C ARG A 15 -7.69 1.19 -4.85
N ARG A 16 -8.42 0.70 -5.83
CA ARG A 16 -8.86 1.46 -7.01
C ARG A 16 -10.31 1.89 -6.80
N GLY A 17 -10.76 2.91 -7.53
CA GLY A 17 -12.15 3.33 -7.53
C GLY A 17 -12.29 4.82 -7.75
N ALA A 18 -13.53 5.31 -7.61
CA ALA A 18 -13.82 6.73 -7.60
C ALA A 18 -13.40 7.37 -6.27
N LEU A 19 -13.50 8.71 -6.19
CA LEU A 19 -13.15 9.43 -4.97
C LEU A 19 -14.03 9.02 -3.77
N GLY A 20 -15.35 8.92 -3.96
CA GLY A 20 -16.27 8.53 -2.89
C GLY A 20 -15.93 7.16 -2.30
N ASP A 21 -15.59 6.23 -3.19
CA ASP A 21 -15.09 4.90 -2.85
C ASP A 21 -13.81 4.95 -1.99
N PHE A 22 -12.87 5.84 -2.30
CA PHE A 22 -11.67 6.02 -1.49
C PHE A 22 -11.98 6.63 -0.12
N ILE A 23 -12.85 7.64 -0.05
CA ILE A 23 -13.25 8.26 1.22
C ILE A 23 -13.88 7.24 2.17
N LEU A 24 -14.71 6.33 1.66
CA LEU A 24 -15.32 5.25 2.45
C LEU A 24 -14.30 4.25 3.01
N THR A 25 -13.05 4.21 2.50
CA THR A 25 -11.98 3.36 3.04
C THR A 25 -11.20 3.98 4.19
N LEU A 26 -11.26 5.30 4.38
CA LEU A 26 -10.46 6.00 5.40
C LEU A 26 -10.74 5.50 6.83
N PRO A 27 -12.00 5.26 7.27
CA PRO A 27 -12.26 4.72 8.60
C PRO A 27 -11.63 3.33 8.80
N ALA A 28 -11.60 2.51 7.75
CA ALA A 28 -10.97 1.19 7.81
C ALA A 28 -9.44 1.28 7.94
N LEU A 29 -8.79 2.20 7.19
CA LEU A 29 -7.35 2.46 7.34
C LEU A 29 -7.01 2.96 8.74
N GLN A 30 -7.83 3.85 9.30
CA GLN A 30 -7.66 4.34 10.66
C GLN A 30 -7.77 3.21 11.69
N ALA A 31 -8.83 2.40 11.61
CA ALA A 31 -9.02 1.26 12.50
C ALA A 31 -7.88 0.23 12.39
N LEU A 32 -7.30 0.04 11.19
CA LEU A 32 -6.13 -0.81 11.01
C LEU A 32 -4.90 -0.26 11.75
N ARG A 33 -4.66 1.05 11.71
CA ARG A 33 -3.56 1.67 12.46
C ARG A 33 -3.74 1.54 13.98
N GLU A 34 -4.97 1.73 14.46
CA GLU A 34 -5.29 1.64 15.89
C GLU A 34 -5.17 0.21 16.41
N SER A 35 -5.68 -0.77 15.66
CA SER A 35 -5.68 -2.18 16.07
C SER A 35 -4.35 -2.90 15.86
N ARG A 36 -3.44 -2.36 15.04
CA ARG A 36 -2.13 -2.97 14.75
C ARG A 36 -0.97 -1.96 14.86
N PRO A 37 -0.64 -1.50 16.07
CA PRO A 37 0.50 -0.61 16.28
C PRO A 37 1.80 -1.19 15.70
N GLY A 38 2.57 -0.37 14.99
CA GLY A 38 3.86 -0.76 14.41
C GLY A 38 3.78 -1.52 13.08
N VAL A 39 2.59 -1.82 12.56
CA VAL A 39 2.42 -2.35 11.19
C VAL A 39 2.62 -1.23 10.18
N GLU A 40 3.46 -1.48 9.18
CA GLU A 40 3.65 -0.59 8.04
C GLU A 40 2.50 -0.80 7.05
N ILE A 41 1.69 0.23 6.83
CA ILE A 41 0.57 0.20 5.87
C ILE A 41 1.04 0.81 4.55
N GLN A 42 0.99 0.02 3.49
CA GLN A 42 1.26 0.45 2.12
C GLN A 42 -0.02 0.45 1.30
N LEU A 43 -0.19 1.45 0.43
CA LEU A 43 -1.31 1.51 -0.51
C LEU A 43 -0.88 1.22 -1.95
N LEU A 44 -1.66 0.41 -2.65
CA LEU A 44 -1.62 0.30 -4.10
C LEU A 44 -2.89 0.96 -4.66
N THR A 45 -2.76 2.18 -5.19
CA THR A 45 -3.90 3.07 -5.45
C THR A 45 -3.60 4.12 -6.54
N LEU A 46 -4.53 5.06 -6.80
CA LEU A 46 -4.30 6.21 -7.67
C LEU A 46 -3.37 7.23 -7.00
N PRO A 47 -2.53 7.98 -7.75
CA PRO A 47 -1.58 8.92 -7.16
C PRO A 47 -2.18 9.91 -6.16
N ALA A 48 -3.33 10.51 -6.50
CA ALA A 48 -4.00 11.49 -5.63
C ALA A 48 -4.38 10.88 -4.27
N TYR A 49 -4.82 9.63 -4.26
CA TYR A 49 -5.27 8.93 -3.04
C TYR A 49 -4.07 8.49 -2.19
N GLY A 50 -3.02 7.99 -2.83
CA GLY A 50 -1.78 7.62 -2.14
C GLY A 50 -1.09 8.81 -1.48
N LEU A 51 -1.02 9.94 -2.19
CA LEU A 51 -0.50 11.21 -1.64
C LEU A 51 -1.34 11.69 -0.46
N PHE A 52 -2.66 11.71 -0.59
CA PHE A 52 -3.57 12.08 0.49
C PHE A 52 -3.38 11.19 1.72
N ALA A 53 -3.45 9.87 1.54
CA ALA A 53 -3.34 8.91 2.64
C ALA A 53 -2.01 9.03 3.37
N LYS A 54 -0.90 9.20 2.63
CA LYS A 54 0.42 9.40 3.23
C LYS A 54 0.51 10.72 3.99
N HIS A 55 -0.01 11.81 3.40
CA HIS A 55 0.05 13.13 4.01
C HIS A 55 -0.70 13.19 5.35
N PHE A 56 -1.87 12.56 5.44
CA PHE A 56 -2.68 12.53 6.65
C PHE A 56 -2.38 11.34 7.58
N GLY A 57 -1.36 10.53 7.27
CA GLY A 57 -0.94 9.42 8.14
C GLY A 57 -1.89 8.22 8.15
N PHE A 58 -2.71 8.04 7.12
CA PHE A 58 -3.50 6.82 6.90
C PHE A 58 -2.65 5.67 6.31
N ALA A 59 -1.50 5.97 5.73
CA ALA A 59 -0.54 5.01 5.20
C ALA A 59 0.89 5.51 5.33
N ASP A 60 1.86 4.60 5.44
CA ASP A 60 3.29 4.90 5.54
C ASP A 60 3.93 5.06 4.16
N GLY A 61 3.37 4.40 3.14
CA GLY A 61 3.80 4.54 1.76
C GLY A 61 2.74 4.09 0.76
N TRP A 62 3.05 4.27 -0.53
CA TRP A 62 2.16 3.87 -1.60
C TRP A 62 2.91 3.64 -2.92
N ARG A 63 2.28 2.89 -3.83
CA ARG A 63 2.65 2.77 -5.24
C ARG A 63 1.44 3.05 -6.13
N SER A 64 1.70 3.63 -7.31
CA SER A 64 0.65 3.94 -8.28
C SER A 64 0.22 2.71 -9.08
N LEU A 65 -1.09 2.45 -9.11
CA LEU A 65 -1.71 1.50 -10.03
C LEU A 65 -1.61 1.92 -11.51
N GLU A 66 -1.36 3.19 -11.77
CA GLU A 66 -1.23 3.76 -13.13
C GLU A 66 0.22 3.86 -13.59
N SER A 67 1.17 3.34 -12.82
CA SER A 67 2.57 3.29 -13.23
C SER A 67 2.79 2.21 -14.29
N ALA A 68 3.69 2.45 -15.24
CA ALA A 68 4.02 1.47 -16.29
C ALA A 68 4.39 0.07 -15.73
N PRO A 69 5.17 -0.06 -14.65
CA PRO A 69 5.44 -1.37 -14.05
C PRO A 69 4.22 -2.07 -13.44
N ALA A 70 3.19 -1.32 -13.02
CA ALA A 70 1.97 -1.90 -12.46
C ALA A 70 1.12 -2.58 -13.53
N ALA A 71 1.23 -2.18 -14.80
CA ALA A 71 0.47 -2.78 -15.91
C ALA A 71 0.72 -4.28 -16.04
N ALA A 72 1.96 -4.73 -15.79
CA ALA A 72 2.34 -6.14 -15.84
C ALA A 72 1.60 -7.01 -14.80
N LEU A 73 1.04 -6.42 -13.73
CA LEU A 73 0.25 -7.15 -12.73
C LEU A 73 -1.13 -7.58 -13.27
N PHE A 74 -1.60 -6.98 -14.36
CA PHE A 74 -2.92 -7.21 -14.94
C PHE A 74 -2.88 -8.00 -16.25
N GLN A 75 -1.69 -8.41 -16.69
CA GLN A 75 -1.49 -9.17 -17.92
C GLN A 75 -0.95 -10.56 -17.59
N GLU A 76 -1.66 -11.59 -18.02
CA GLU A 76 -1.22 -12.96 -17.84
C GLU A 76 0.09 -13.24 -18.60
N GLY A 77 1.04 -13.92 -17.94
CA GLY A 77 2.36 -14.23 -18.50
C GLY A 77 3.31 -13.04 -18.62
N ALA A 78 2.91 -11.82 -18.23
CA ALA A 78 3.78 -10.65 -18.28
C ALA A 78 4.90 -10.71 -17.24
N GLU A 79 6.06 -10.18 -17.62
CA GLU A 79 7.19 -10.10 -16.72
C GLU A 79 7.03 -8.92 -15.74
N VAL A 80 6.74 -9.22 -14.47
CA VAL A 80 6.70 -8.20 -13.41
C VAL A 80 8.12 -7.71 -13.09
N ALA A 81 8.34 -6.40 -13.09
CA ALA A 81 9.65 -5.82 -12.81
C ALA A 81 10.25 -6.34 -11.46
N PRO A 82 11.57 -6.63 -11.38
CA PRO A 82 12.19 -7.19 -10.18
C PRO A 82 11.90 -6.42 -8.88
N ASP A 83 11.93 -5.09 -8.93
CA ASP A 83 11.64 -4.24 -7.76
C ASP A 83 10.18 -4.30 -7.31
N TRP A 84 9.25 -4.61 -8.22
CA TRP A 84 7.85 -4.85 -7.89
C TRP A 84 7.64 -6.24 -7.30
N ARG A 85 8.28 -7.27 -7.85
CA ARG A 85 8.27 -8.62 -7.26
C ARG A 85 8.81 -8.59 -5.82
N LYS A 86 9.98 -7.99 -5.62
CA LYS A 86 10.60 -7.85 -4.28
C LYS A 86 9.70 -7.11 -3.30
N TRP A 87 9.08 -6.01 -3.75
CA TRP A 87 8.19 -5.22 -2.91
C TRP A 87 6.91 -5.97 -2.54
N LEU A 88 6.26 -6.63 -3.51
CA LEU A 88 5.05 -7.44 -3.32
C LEU A 88 5.29 -8.66 -2.43
N ALA A 89 6.44 -9.33 -2.58
CA ALA A 89 6.83 -10.47 -1.76
C ALA A 89 7.08 -10.11 -0.27
N GLY A 90 7.17 -8.82 0.04
CA GLY A 90 7.43 -8.33 1.39
C GLY A 90 6.16 -8.03 2.21
N PHE A 91 4.98 -8.45 1.77
CA PHE A 91 3.72 -8.31 2.52
C PHE A 91 3.24 -9.67 3.04
N GLN A 92 2.54 -9.68 4.18
CA GLN A 92 1.94 -10.87 4.79
C GLN A 92 0.44 -10.95 4.57
#